data_AF-A0A511TGW7-F1
#
_entry.id   AF-A0A511TGW7-F1
#
_cell.length_a   1.000
_cell.length_b   1.000
_cell.length_c   1.000
_cell.angle_alpha   90.00
_cell.angle_beta   90.00
_cell.angle_gamma   90.00
#
_symmetry.space_group_name_H-M   'P 1'
#
loop_
_entity.id
_entity.type
_entity.pdbx_description
1 polymer ?
#
loop_
_entity_poly.entity_id
_entity_poly.type
_entity_poly.pdbx_seq_one_letter_code
_entity_poly.pdbx_strand_id
1 'polypeptide(L)'
;MTMYVFTGPTLPVAEARAELDAIYLPPAAQGDVYRVALERPSAIGIIDGYFERVPSIWHKEILWALSQGIAVFGASSMGALRASELSVFGMVGVGDIFESFHRGELEDDDEVAVVHGPGEDGFRPLSEAMVNVRATLKAAEAQGLIGPALHQTLVRVAKALFYPDRVWPRVLAGAAGEGASREALEALRGWLPGGRVDQKKRDALSLLRVMRAHLEAPPATSRPPPPFERTDAWVAMESRTERRTPGAPELAGAREDLLDELRLSGGFEQAWQGALGRALALELTRRMGRVVPPEVSRQTIEDFRRERGLFEGADLQRWLDSQRLERSESFFHDEALVRWVRTMFASDAERCLADHLRTTGALGALLARAEDKRRVLTTRCLEEPELSGVGLTEEALWRWYFEEHLRSAIPPDLERHARAAGFDSTALLRRAALREYVYSSERG
;
A
#
# COMPACT_ATOMS: atom_id res chain seq x y z
N MET A 1 -2.33 25.10 -9.94
CA MET A 1 -1.96 24.33 -8.73
C MET A 1 -3.16 23.49 -8.36
N THR A 2 -2.98 22.19 -8.10
CA THR A 2 -4.09 21.27 -7.87
C THR A 2 -4.40 21.18 -6.38
N MET A 3 -5.68 21.34 -6.01
CA MET A 3 -6.18 21.12 -4.65
C MET A 3 -7.18 19.97 -4.62
N TYR A 4 -7.17 19.22 -3.54
CA TYR A 4 -8.13 18.13 -3.29
C TYR A 4 -8.95 18.43 -2.05
N VAL A 5 -10.25 18.15 -2.08
CA VAL A 5 -11.15 18.33 -0.93
C VAL A 5 -11.99 17.08 -0.71
N PHE A 6 -11.90 16.50 0.49
CA PHE A 6 -12.72 15.36 0.92
C PHE A 6 -14.01 15.85 1.57
N THR A 7 -15.16 15.58 0.93
CA THR A 7 -16.48 16.01 1.40
C THR A 7 -17.58 15.02 1.02
N GLY A 8 -18.69 15.04 1.76
CA GLY A 8 -19.88 14.24 1.47
C GLY A 8 -21.13 14.82 2.12
N PRO A 9 -21.53 14.35 3.32
CA PRO A 9 -22.79 14.74 3.95
C PRO A 9 -22.85 16.21 4.37
N THR A 10 -21.71 16.83 4.66
CA THR A 10 -21.66 18.19 5.20
C THR A 10 -21.90 19.27 4.14
N LEU A 11 -21.34 19.09 2.94
CA LEU A 11 -21.41 20.07 1.87
C LEU A 11 -21.50 19.38 0.51
N PRO A 12 -22.63 19.53 -0.21
CA PRO A 12 -22.75 18.96 -1.55
C PRO A 12 -21.69 19.53 -2.50
N VAL A 13 -21.12 18.66 -3.34
CA VAL A 13 -20.06 19.03 -4.30
C VAL A 13 -20.48 20.20 -5.21
N ALA A 14 -21.75 20.28 -5.61
CA ALA A 14 -22.24 21.37 -6.45
C ALA A 14 -22.11 22.75 -5.78
N GLU A 15 -22.39 22.82 -4.47
CA GLU A 15 -22.22 24.06 -3.70
C GLU A 15 -20.75 24.33 -3.41
N ALA A 16 -19.97 23.29 -3.12
CA ALA A 16 -18.54 23.41 -2.88
C ALA A 16 -17.79 23.99 -4.09
N ARG A 17 -18.14 23.54 -5.31
CA ARG A 17 -17.56 24.02 -6.57
C ARG A 17 -17.81 25.50 -6.85
N ALA A 18 -18.89 26.07 -6.31
CA ALA A 18 -19.13 27.51 -6.42
C ALA A 18 -18.13 28.32 -5.56
N GLU A 19 -17.54 27.69 -4.54
CA GLU A 19 -16.66 28.31 -3.55
C GLU A 19 -15.17 27.98 -3.72
N LEU A 20 -14.80 26.94 -4.47
CA LEU A 20 -13.40 26.66 -4.82
C LEU A 20 -13.32 25.78 -6.07
N ASP A 21 -12.40 26.09 -6.98
CA ASP A 21 -12.07 25.18 -8.08
C ASP A 21 -11.05 24.15 -7.57
N ALA A 22 -11.53 22.97 -7.21
CA ALA A 22 -10.74 21.87 -6.67
C ALA A 22 -11.28 20.50 -7.14
N ILE A 23 -10.48 19.46 -6.92
CA ILE A 23 -10.89 18.08 -7.10
C ILE A 23 -11.59 17.60 -5.84
N TYR A 24 -12.90 17.40 -5.95
CA TYR A 24 -13.73 16.93 -4.83
C TYR A 24 -13.77 15.41 -4.82
N LEU A 25 -13.41 14.84 -3.68
CA LEU A 25 -13.42 13.41 -3.40
C LEU A 25 -14.50 13.09 -2.36
N PRO A 26 -14.98 11.83 -2.29
CA PRO A 26 -15.85 11.35 -1.21
C PRO A 26 -15.27 11.60 0.19
N PRO A 27 -16.02 11.37 1.28
CA PRO A 27 -15.47 11.42 2.64
C PRO A 27 -14.19 10.58 2.77
N ALA A 28 -13.18 11.13 3.44
CA ALA A 28 -11.87 10.49 3.55
C ALA A 28 -11.92 9.16 4.32
N ALA A 29 -11.33 8.11 3.75
CA ALA A 29 -11.02 6.84 4.42
C ALA A 29 -9.51 6.67 4.63
N GLN A 30 -9.14 5.65 5.40
CA GLN A 30 -7.74 5.23 5.56
C GLN A 30 -7.09 4.96 4.19
N GLY A 31 -5.93 5.58 3.97
CA GLY A 31 -5.12 5.49 2.75
C GLY A 31 -5.44 6.55 1.69
N ASP A 32 -6.56 7.28 1.83
CA ASP A 32 -6.99 8.25 0.81
C ASP A 32 -6.12 9.49 0.78
N VAL A 33 -5.78 10.03 1.95
CA VAL A 33 -4.90 11.20 2.04
C VAL A 33 -3.50 10.86 1.61
N TYR A 34 -2.99 9.68 1.96
CA TYR A 34 -1.71 9.21 1.42
C TYR A 34 -1.72 9.17 -0.12
N ARG A 35 -2.75 8.59 -0.75
CA ARG A 35 -2.86 8.50 -2.22
C ARG A 35 -2.89 9.86 -2.89
N VAL A 36 -3.72 10.78 -2.39
CA VAL A 36 -3.77 12.16 -2.90
C VAL A 36 -2.43 12.84 -2.76
N ALA A 37 -1.76 12.65 -1.62
CA ALA A 37 -0.53 13.33 -1.32
C ALA A 37 0.66 12.81 -2.17
N LEU A 38 0.59 11.58 -2.72
CA LEU A 38 1.52 11.09 -3.76
C LEU A 38 1.46 11.92 -5.05
N GLU A 39 0.32 12.55 -5.37
CA GLU A 39 0.16 13.42 -6.52
C GLU A 39 0.77 14.82 -6.32
N ARG A 40 1.30 15.10 -5.11
CA ARG A 40 1.92 16.36 -4.71
C ARG A 40 1.04 17.61 -4.99
N PRO A 41 -0.21 17.64 -4.50
CA PRO A 41 -1.05 18.81 -4.62
C PRO A 41 -0.49 20.00 -3.84
N SER A 42 -0.95 21.21 -4.16
CA SER A 42 -0.61 22.39 -3.37
C SER A 42 -1.27 22.38 -2.00
N ALA A 43 -2.49 21.82 -1.90
CA ALA A 43 -3.15 21.62 -0.63
C ALA A 43 -4.19 20.50 -0.65
N ILE A 44 -4.52 20.03 0.55
CA ILE A 44 -5.56 19.05 0.82
C ILE A 44 -6.53 19.63 1.87
N GLY A 45 -7.81 19.64 1.57
CA GLY A 45 -8.89 19.99 2.49
C GLY A 45 -9.64 18.75 2.97
N ILE A 46 -9.86 18.63 4.27
CA ILE A 46 -10.61 17.54 4.87
C ILE A 46 -11.83 18.13 5.57
N ILE A 47 -13.02 17.85 5.06
CA ILE A 47 -14.30 18.22 5.70
C ILE A 47 -14.88 16.99 6.35
N ASP A 48 -15.11 15.95 5.55
CA ASP A 48 -15.77 14.70 5.97
C ASP A 48 -14.82 13.51 5.92
N GLY A 49 -15.05 12.55 6.80
CA GLY A 49 -14.39 11.24 6.82
C GLY A 49 -15.39 10.16 7.18
N TYR A 50 -15.14 8.92 6.76
CA TYR A 50 -15.97 7.79 7.16
C TYR A 50 -15.79 7.48 8.65
N PHE A 51 -16.87 7.02 9.28
CA PHE A 51 -16.93 6.60 10.68
C PHE A 51 -17.50 5.18 10.78
N GLU A 52 -17.04 4.39 11.76
CA GLU A 52 -17.39 2.98 12.05
C GLU A 52 -17.12 1.92 10.98
N ARG A 53 -17.71 2.02 9.78
CA ARG A 53 -17.73 0.91 8.79
C ARG A 53 -16.47 0.78 7.95
N VAL A 54 -15.76 1.88 7.79
CA VAL A 54 -14.48 1.96 7.09
C VAL A 54 -13.48 2.55 8.05
N PRO A 55 -12.24 2.02 8.14
CA PRO A 55 -11.20 2.63 8.95
C PRO A 55 -11.08 4.12 8.62
N SER A 56 -11.20 4.96 9.65
CA SER A 56 -11.09 6.41 9.51
C SER A 56 -9.67 6.80 9.16
N ILE A 57 -9.51 8.02 8.65
CA ILE A 57 -8.21 8.56 8.29
C ILE A 57 -7.24 8.52 9.48
N TRP A 58 -6.02 8.03 9.23
CA TRP A 58 -4.97 8.00 10.23
C TRP A 58 -4.24 9.34 10.34
N HIS A 59 -3.90 9.74 11.57
CA HIS A 59 -3.04 10.91 11.82
C HIS A 59 -1.73 10.85 11.03
N LYS A 60 -1.16 9.65 10.87
CA LYS A 60 0.09 9.46 10.13
C LYS A 60 -0.02 9.82 8.65
N GLU A 61 -1.19 9.68 8.03
CA GLU A 61 -1.36 10.08 6.63
C GLU A 61 -1.29 11.60 6.47
N ILE A 62 -1.88 12.32 7.41
CA ILE A 62 -1.84 13.78 7.45
C ILE A 62 -0.42 14.26 7.79
N LEU A 63 0.22 13.65 8.81
CA LEU A 63 1.62 13.95 9.14
C LEU A 63 2.55 13.66 7.96
N TRP A 64 2.32 12.60 7.19
CA TRP A 64 3.06 12.32 5.98
C TRP A 64 2.87 13.44 4.96
N ALA A 65 1.63 13.86 4.68
CA ALA A 65 1.36 14.93 3.73
C ALA A 65 2.05 16.24 4.14
N LEU A 66 1.96 16.61 5.42
CA LEU A 66 2.67 17.76 5.99
C LEU A 66 4.19 17.62 5.86
N SER A 67 4.74 16.42 6.07
CA SER A 67 6.18 16.14 5.91
C SER A 67 6.67 16.31 4.47
N GLN A 68 5.77 16.15 3.49
CA GLN A 68 6.05 16.41 2.07
C GLN A 68 5.90 17.88 1.69
N GLY A 69 5.61 18.76 2.66
CA GLY A 69 5.40 20.20 2.41
C GLY A 69 4.03 20.54 1.83
N ILE A 70 3.07 19.62 1.87
CA ILE A 70 1.70 19.86 1.39
C ILE A 70 0.90 20.55 2.49
N ALA A 71 0.22 21.64 2.18
CA ALA A 71 -0.67 22.31 3.12
C ALA A 71 -1.93 21.45 3.36
N VAL A 72 -2.26 21.16 4.61
CA VAL A 72 -3.45 20.38 4.97
C VAL A 72 -4.39 21.21 5.84
N PHE A 73 -5.64 21.31 5.43
CA PHE A 73 -6.71 22.06 6.09
C PHE A 73 -7.79 21.12 6.61
N GLY A 74 -8.36 21.39 7.79
CA GLY A 74 -9.45 20.60 8.35
C GLY A 74 -10.54 21.46 9.00
N ALA A 75 -11.80 21.07 8.79
CA ALA A 75 -12.96 21.75 9.37
C ALA A 75 -14.15 20.81 9.57
N SER A 76 -15.17 21.31 10.29
CA SER A 76 -16.53 20.77 10.39
C SER A 76 -16.72 19.39 11.03
N SER A 77 -16.25 18.31 10.40
CA SER A 77 -16.51 16.94 10.85
C SER A 77 -15.22 16.26 11.30
N MET A 78 -14.88 15.11 10.71
CA MET A 78 -13.61 14.43 10.94
C MET A 78 -12.41 15.35 10.67
N GLY A 79 -12.56 16.31 9.76
CA GLY A 79 -11.55 17.33 9.49
C GLY A 79 -11.23 18.22 10.69
N ALA A 80 -12.25 18.67 11.44
CA ALA A 80 -12.05 19.49 12.63
C ALA A 80 -11.35 18.73 13.75
N LEU A 81 -11.75 17.46 13.98
CA LEU A 81 -11.08 16.57 14.95
C LEU A 81 -9.60 16.39 14.60
N ARG A 82 -9.30 16.01 13.35
CA ARG A 82 -7.90 15.82 12.94
C ARG A 82 -7.11 17.11 12.99
N ALA A 83 -7.71 18.25 12.67
CA ALA A 83 -7.07 19.55 12.80
C ALA A 83 -6.78 19.91 14.26
N SER A 84 -7.69 19.67 15.21
CA SER A 84 -7.47 19.98 16.63
C SER A 84 -6.28 19.17 17.18
N GLU A 85 -6.18 17.90 16.80
CA GLU A 85 -5.12 16.98 17.19
C GLU A 85 -3.76 17.29 16.51
N LEU A 86 -3.79 17.79 15.27
CA LEU A 86 -2.57 17.94 14.43
C LEU A 86 -2.16 19.38 14.16
N SER A 87 -2.86 20.36 14.75
CA SER A 87 -2.53 21.79 14.61
C SER A 87 -1.10 22.11 15.06
N VAL A 88 -0.63 21.44 16.12
CA VAL A 88 0.74 21.57 16.63
C VAL A 88 1.81 21.09 15.64
N PHE A 89 1.44 20.23 14.68
CA PHE A 89 2.31 19.72 13.62
C PHE A 89 2.16 20.49 12.30
N GLY A 90 1.29 21.50 12.24
CA GLY A 90 1.12 22.38 11.08
C GLY A 90 -0.14 22.16 10.24
N MET A 91 -1.04 21.26 10.64
CA MET A 91 -2.38 21.21 10.04
C MET A 91 -3.16 22.49 10.37
N VAL A 92 -3.85 23.07 9.39
CA VAL A 92 -4.61 24.30 9.58
C VAL A 92 -6.08 23.96 9.89
N GLY A 93 -6.49 24.21 11.12
CA GLY A 93 -7.90 24.12 11.50
C GLY A 93 -8.69 25.35 11.12
N VAL A 94 -9.95 25.16 10.70
CA VAL A 94 -10.84 26.24 10.28
C VAL A 94 -12.24 26.04 10.85
N GLY A 95 -12.84 27.13 11.35
CA GLY A 95 -14.23 27.18 11.78
C GLY A 95 -14.45 26.99 13.28
N ASP A 96 -15.68 27.22 13.71
CA ASP A 96 -16.04 27.22 15.14
C ASP A 96 -15.92 25.82 15.75
N ILE A 97 -16.22 24.77 14.98
CA ILE A 97 -16.15 23.39 15.47
C ILE A 97 -14.70 23.00 15.76
N PHE A 98 -13.76 23.37 14.88
CA PHE A 98 -12.33 23.18 15.14
C PHE A 98 -11.91 23.95 16.40
N GLU A 99 -12.27 25.22 16.53
CA GLU A 99 -11.91 26.05 17.69
C GLU A 99 -12.43 25.44 19.00
N SER A 100 -13.68 24.97 19.01
CA SER A 100 -14.25 24.33 20.21
C SER A 100 -13.55 23.03 20.59
N PHE A 101 -13.16 22.18 19.62
CA PHE A 101 -12.31 21.01 19.93
C PHE A 101 -10.91 21.41 20.39
N HIS A 102 -10.29 22.40 19.73
CA HIS A 102 -8.94 22.85 20.06
C HIS A 102 -8.85 23.44 21.46
N ARG A 103 -9.92 24.08 21.95
CA ARG A 103 -10.03 24.63 23.31
C ARG A 103 -10.51 23.61 24.35
N GLY A 104 -10.88 22.41 23.94
CA GLY A 104 -11.45 21.39 24.84
C GLY A 104 -12.89 21.68 25.30
N GLU A 105 -13.63 22.55 24.59
CA GLU A 105 -15.07 22.76 24.85
C GLU A 105 -15.90 21.57 24.34
N LEU A 106 -15.41 20.91 23.29
CA LEU A 106 -15.91 19.64 22.78
C LEU A 106 -14.78 18.61 22.89
N GLU A 107 -15.10 17.42 23.39
CA GLU A 107 -14.15 16.31 23.54
C GLU A 107 -14.65 15.02 22.88
N ASP A 108 -15.98 14.85 22.76
CA ASP A 108 -16.57 13.63 22.22
C ASP A 108 -16.66 13.65 20.69
N ASP A 109 -16.24 12.55 20.04
CA ASP A 109 -16.34 12.36 18.58
C ASP A 109 -17.81 12.40 18.07
N ASP A 110 -18.77 12.04 18.91
CA ASP A 110 -20.20 12.03 18.57
C ASP A 110 -20.78 13.44 18.32
N GLU A 111 -20.05 14.49 18.70
CA GLU A 111 -20.47 15.87 18.51
C GLU A 111 -20.63 16.20 17.01
N VAL A 112 -19.81 15.57 16.18
CA VAL A 112 -19.77 15.77 14.72
C VAL A 112 -20.27 14.56 13.92
N ALA A 113 -20.49 13.42 14.57
CA ALA A 113 -20.93 12.18 13.92
C ALA A 113 -22.37 12.30 13.39
N VAL A 114 -22.58 11.76 12.19
CA VAL A 114 -23.90 11.64 11.54
C VAL A 114 -23.98 10.32 10.80
N VAL A 115 -25.18 9.74 10.72
CA VAL A 115 -25.46 8.69 9.76
C VAL A 115 -25.84 9.33 8.44
N HIS A 116 -25.35 8.78 7.33
CA HIS A 116 -25.65 9.27 6.00
C HIS A 116 -26.01 8.12 5.04
N GLY A 117 -26.74 8.45 3.98
CA GLY A 117 -27.02 7.53 2.87
C GLY A 117 -25.76 7.14 2.08
N PRO A 118 -25.87 6.19 1.14
CA PRO A 118 -24.78 5.83 0.25
C PRO A 118 -24.37 7.02 -0.65
N GLY A 119 -23.21 6.89 -1.31
CA GLY A 119 -22.70 7.93 -2.21
C GLY A 119 -23.63 8.23 -3.40
N GLU A 120 -24.43 7.25 -3.82
CA GLU A 120 -25.44 7.39 -4.88
C GLU A 120 -26.53 8.42 -4.52
N ASP A 121 -26.84 8.56 -3.22
CA ASP A 121 -27.79 9.54 -2.69
C ASP A 121 -27.09 10.84 -2.25
N GLY A 122 -25.85 11.06 -2.69
CA GLY A 122 -25.04 12.24 -2.33
C GLY A 122 -24.71 12.33 -0.84
N PHE A 123 -24.64 11.19 -0.14
CA PHE A 123 -24.39 11.13 1.30
C PHE A 123 -25.40 11.91 2.14
N ARG A 124 -26.68 11.91 1.75
CA ARG A 124 -27.72 12.63 2.49
C ARG A 124 -27.69 12.28 4.00
N PRO A 125 -27.62 13.27 4.92
CA PRO A 125 -27.65 13.01 6.35
C PRO A 125 -29.02 12.48 6.79
N LEU A 126 -28.99 11.43 7.61
CA LEU A 126 -30.15 10.74 8.19
C LEU A 126 -30.32 11.02 9.68
N SER A 127 -29.29 11.59 10.32
CA SER A 127 -29.33 12.11 11.69
C SER A 127 -28.68 13.49 11.79
N GLU A 128 -28.89 14.16 12.92
CA GLU A 128 -28.35 15.50 13.20
C GLU A 128 -27.04 15.40 13.99
N ALA A 129 -26.04 16.21 13.62
CA ALA A 129 -24.83 16.37 14.43
C ALA A 129 -25.14 17.15 15.70
N MET A 130 -24.50 16.83 16.83
CA MET A 130 -24.77 17.53 18.10
C MET A 130 -24.42 19.02 18.00
N VAL A 131 -23.35 19.37 17.30
CA VAL A 131 -22.96 20.77 17.05
C VAL A 131 -24.06 21.57 16.34
N ASN A 132 -24.77 20.95 15.37
CA ASN A 132 -25.89 21.57 14.67
C ASN A 132 -27.11 21.69 15.59
N VAL A 133 -27.37 20.70 16.44
CA VAL A 133 -28.43 20.77 17.47
C VAL A 133 -28.17 21.93 18.43
N ARG A 134 -26.96 22.04 18.99
CA ARG A 134 -26.56 23.12 19.90
C ARG A 134 -26.70 24.49 19.23
N ALA A 135 -26.20 24.65 18.01
CA ALA A 135 -26.31 25.89 17.25
C ALA A 135 -27.78 26.27 16.96
N THR A 136 -28.60 25.28 16.62
CA THR A 136 -30.04 25.48 16.34
C THR A 136 -30.80 25.91 17.60
N LEU A 137 -30.55 25.26 18.73
CA LEU A 137 -31.21 25.60 20.00
C LEU A 137 -30.77 26.96 20.53
N LYS A 138 -29.49 27.31 20.39
CA LYS A 138 -28.98 28.65 20.71
C LYS A 138 -29.66 29.72 19.86
N ALA A 139 -29.90 29.47 18.57
CA ALA A 139 -30.63 30.40 17.70
C ALA A 139 -32.11 30.53 18.09
N ALA A 140 -32.77 29.43 18.46
CA ALA A 140 -34.15 29.45 18.94
C ALA A 140 -34.30 30.22 20.26
N GLU A 141 -33.36 30.05 21.19
CA GLU A 141 -33.32 30.79 22.46
C GLU A 141 -33.08 32.29 22.23
N ALA A 142 -32.12 32.64 21.37
CA ALA A 142 -31.82 34.04 21.03
C ALA A 142 -33.02 34.76 20.39
N GLN A 143 -33.90 34.03 19.69
CA GLN A 143 -35.16 34.55 19.14
C GLN A 143 -36.33 34.51 20.14
N GLY A 144 -36.10 34.05 21.37
CA GLY A 144 -37.12 33.96 22.42
C GLY A 144 -38.16 32.86 22.23
N LEU A 145 -37.95 31.90 21.31
CA LEU A 145 -38.88 30.78 21.11
C LEU A 145 -38.85 29.79 22.27
N ILE A 146 -37.68 29.59 22.87
CA ILE A 146 -37.47 28.71 24.02
C ILE A 146 -36.70 29.46 25.11
N GLY A 147 -37.01 29.15 26.37
CA GLY A 147 -36.24 29.67 27.50
C GLY A 147 -34.99 28.83 27.82
N PRO A 148 -34.09 29.33 28.69
CA PRO A 148 -32.84 28.64 29.03
C PRO A 148 -33.03 27.24 29.60
N ALA A 149 -34.07 27.03 30.41
CA ALA A 149 -34.39 25.72 30.98
C ALA A 149 -34.76 24.70 29.89
N LEU A 150 -35.57 25.10 28.90
CA LEU A 150 -35.96 24.23 27.80
C LEU A 150 -34.77 23.95 26.86
N HIS A 151 -33.92 24.94 26.60
CA HIS A 151 -32.67 24.74 25.87
C HIS A 151 -31.84 23.63 26.52
N GLN A 152 -31.55 23.75 27.82
CA GLN A 152 -30.72 22.79 28.55
C GLN A 152 -31.31 21.38 28.51
N THR A 153 -32.64 21.25 28.68
CA THR A 153 -33.34 19.97 28.55
C THR A 153 -33.17 19.37 27.16
N LEU A 154 -33.40 20.15 26.09
CA LEU A 154 -33.28 19.66 24.71
C LEU A 154 -31.85 19.25 24.36
N VAL A 155 -30.84 20.02 24.80
CA VAL A 155 -29.42 19.66 24.63
C VAL A 155 -29.10 18.36 25.35
N ARG A 156 -29.52 18.21 26.62
CA ARG A 156 -29.27 16.99 27.39
C ARG A 156 -29.94 15.78 26.75
N VAL A 157 -31.20 15.90 26.35
CA VAL A 157 -31.94 14.81 25.67
C VAL A 157 -31.26 14.44 24.35
N ALA A 158 -30.86 15.42 23.54
CA ALA A 158 -30.18 15.16 22.27
C ALA A 158 -28.81 14.50 22.46
N LYS A 159 -28.06 14.88 23.50
CA LYS A 159 -26.76 14.29 23.83
C LYS A 159 -26.88 12.86 24.37
N ALA A 160 -27.96 12.55 25.08
CA ALA A 160 -28.23 11.21 25.59
C ALA A 160 -28.64 10.21 24.49
N LEU A 161 -29.10 10.69 23.33
CA LEU A 161 -29.39 9.84 22.18
C LEU A 161 -28.10 9.40 21.49
N PHE A 162 -28.02 8.11 21.14
CA PHE A 162 -26.99 7.61 20.24
C PHE A 162 -27.10 8.34 18.89
N TYR A 163 -25.97 8.75 18.30
CA TYR A 163 -25.97 9.67 17.16
C TYR A 163 -26.78 9.20 15.92
N PRO A 164 -26.96 7.90 15.60
CA PRO A 164 -27.87 7.44 14.55
C PRO A 164 -29.34 7.75 14.83
N ASP A 165 -29.71 7.81 16.10
CA ASP A 165 -31.06 8.06 16.58
C ASP A 165 -31.34 9.54 16.83
N ARG A 166 -30.33 10.41 16.68
CA ARG A 166 -30.42 11.85 16.95
C ARG A 166 -31.18 12.55 15.82
N VAL A 167 -32.49 12.55 15.92
CA VAL A 167 -33.40 13.27 15.01
C VAL A 167 -34.39 14.13 15.80
N TRP A 168 -34.74 15.31 15.28
CA TRP A 168 -35.62 16.26 15.97
C TRP A 168 -36.93 15.65 16.51
N PRO A 169 -37.66 14.77 15.80
CA PRO A 169 -38.84 14.12 16.37
C PRO A 169 -38.56 13.37 17.68
N ARG A 170 -37.41 12.69 17.79
CA ARG A 170 -37.01 11.97 19.02
C ARG A 170 -36.53 12.92 20.10
N VAL A 171 -35.77 13.97 19.74
CA VAL A 171 -35.33 15.00 20.70
C VAL A 171 -36.55 15.69 21.35
N LEU A 172 -37.53 16.09 20.54
CA LEU A 172 -38.76 16.73 21.03
C LEU A 172 -39.61 15.77 21.87
N ALA A 173 -39.70 14.49 21.48
CA ALA A 173 -40.43 13.48 22.23
C ALA A 173 -39.78 13.20 23.60
N GLY A 174 -38.44 13.12 23.66
CA GLY A 174 -37.70 12.95 24.90
C GLY A 174 -37.91 14.13 25.86
N ALA A 175 -37.82 15.35 25.36
CA ALA A 175 -38.09 16.55 26.18
C ALA A 175 -39.55 16.60 26.68
N ALA A 176 -40.53 16.16 25.88
CA ALA A 176 -41.92 16.04 26.32
C ALA A 176 -42.07 15.01 27.45
N GLY A 177 -41.37 13.88 27.37
CA GLY A 177 -41.36 12.84 28.41
C GLY A 177 -40.78 13.33 29.75
N GLU A 178 -39.96 14.36 29.73
CA GLU A 178 -39.37 14.99 30.92
C GLU A 178 -40.16 16.22 31.42
N GLY A 179 -41.37 16.44 30.89
CA GLY A 179 -42.29 17.47 31.38
C GLY A 179 -42.11 18.87 30.78
N ALA A 180 -41.43 19.01 29.63
CA ALA A 180 -41.36 20.29 28.93
C ALA A 180 -42.76 20.76 28.45
N SER A 181 -42.98 22.09 28.44
CA SER A 181 -44.24 22.69 27.97
C SER A 181 -44.55 22.27 26.54
N ARG A 182 -45.77 21.77 26.35
CA ARG A 182 -46.26 21.32 25.05
C ARG A 182 -46.33 22.47 24.05
N GLU A 183 -46.76 23.64 24.49
CA GLU A 183 -46.89 24.85 23.67
C GLU A 183 -45.51 25.28 23.14
N ALA A 184 -44.48 25.28 23.99
CA ALA A 184 -43.13 25.63 23.59
C ALA A 184 -42.52 24.60 22.61
N LEU A 185 -42.77 23.31 22.82
CA LEU A 185 -42.32 22.24 21.91
C LEU A 185 -43.02 22.30 20.55
N GLU A 186 -44.32 22.64 20.51
CA GLU A 186 -45.08 22.83 19.28
C GLU A 186 -44.59 24.07 18.50
N ALA A 187 -44.31 25.17 19.20
CA ALA A 187 -43.72 26.36 18.60
C ALA A 187 -42.34 26.07 17.99
N LEU A 188 -41.46 25.38 18.72
CA LEU A 188 -40.16 24.97 18.21
C LEU A 188 -40.30 24.03 17.01
N ARG A 189 -41.22 23.05 17.06
CA ARG A 189 -41.48 22.13 15.95
C ARG A 189 -41.89 22.86 14.67
N GLY A 190 -42.75 23.89 14.79
CA GLY A 190 -43.17 24.71 13.65
C GLY A 190 -42.05 25.58 13.07
N TRP A 191 -41.11 26.01 13.91
CA TRP A 191 -39.97 26.86 13.50
C TRP A 191 -38.82 26.08 12.87
N LEU A 192 -38.56 24.84 13.32
CA LEU A 192 -37.43 24.01 12.87
C LEU A 192 -37.25 23.87 11.34
N PRO A 193 -38.29 23.77 10.50
CA PRO A 193 -38.10 23.67 9.05
C PRO A 193 -37.34 24.85 8.42
N GLY A 194 -37.46 26.06 8.98
CA GLY A 194 -36.77 27.27 8.49
C GLY A 194 -35.70 27.82 9.44
N GLY A 195 -35.70 27.39 10.70
CA GLY A 195 -34.80 27.90 11.75
C GLY A 195 -33.53 27.10 12.01
N ARG A 196 -33.37 25.93 11.37
CA ARG A 196 -32.18 25.08 11.58
C ARG A 196 -30.89 25.81 11.22
N VAL A 197 -29.88 25.63 12.08
CA VAL A 197 -28.54 26.13 11.86
C VAL A 197 -27.63 24.96 11.51
N ASP A 198 -27.07 25.00 10.31
CA ASP A 198 -26.06 24.06 9.85
C ASP A 198 -24.65 24.63 10.08
N GLN A 199 -24.14 24.45 11.30
CA GLN A 199 -22.79 24.89 11.66
C GLN A 199 -21.74 24.10 10.86
N LYS A 200 -21.96 22.79 10.67
CA LYS A 200 -21.07 21.95 9.88
C LYS A 200 -20.87 22.50 8.47
N LYS A 201 -21.94 22.91 7.79
CA LYS A 201 -21.86 23.52 6.46
C LYS A 201 -21.15 24.88 6.47
N ARG A 202 -21.38 25.72 7.48
CA ARG A 202 -20.71 27.03 7.62
C ARG A 202 -19.19 26.88 7.76
N ASP A 203 -18.74 25.94 8.57
CA ASP A 203 -17.32 25.63 8.77
C ASP A 203 -16.69 25.07 7.48
N ALA A 204 -17.39 24.19 6.77
CA ALA A 204 -16.95 23.65 5.48
C ALA A 204 -16.76 24.76 4.43
N LEU A 205 -17.71 25.69 4.32
CA LEU A 205 -17.60 26.84 3.42
C LEU A 205 -16.45 27.76 3.82
N SER A 206 -16.23 27.97 5.12
CA SER A 206 -15.10 28.76 5.62
C SER A 206 -13.75 28.12 5.25
N LEU A 207 -13.63 26.79 5.35
CA LEU A 207 -12.44 26.06 4.91
C LEU A 207 -12.15 26.29 3.42
N LEU A 208 -13.15 26.20 2.55
CA LEU A 208 -12.96 26.44 1.11
C LEU A 208 -12.46 27.86 0.83
N ARG A 209 -12.98 28.87 1.54
CA ARG A 209 -12.56 30.27 1.42
C ARG A 209 -11.12 30.48 1.90
N VAL A 210 -10.73 29.84 3.00
CA VAL A 210 -9.35 29.88 3.51
C VAL A 210 -8.39 29.21 2.51
N MET A 211 -8.78 28.07 1.93
CA MET A 211 -8.01 27.40 0.89
C MET A 211 -7.87 28.25 -0.37
N ARG A 212 -8.94 28.92 -0.82
CA ARG A 212 -8.89 29.86 -1.95
C ARG A 212 -7.87 30.98 -1.69
N ALA A 213 -7.93 31.62 -0.52
CA ALA A 213 -6.98 32.66 -0.14
C ALA A 213 -5.52 32.14 -0.08
N HIS A 214 -5.33 30.88 0.30
CA HIS A 214 -4.01 30.23 0.29
C HIS A 214 -3.44 30.04 -1.12
N LEU A 215 -4.27 29.79 -2.15
CA LEU A 215 -3.81 29.76 -3.55
C LEU A 215 -3.33 31.12 -4.04
N GLU A 216 -3.98 32.19 -3.60
CA GLU A 216 -3.72 33.55 -4.04
C GLU A 216 -2.54 34.19 -3.32
N ALA A 217 -2.16 33.65 -2.16
CA ALA A 217 -1.04 34.15 -1.37
C ALA A 217 0.32 33.82 -2.02
N PRO A 218 1.33 34.70 -1.89
CA PRO A 218 2.70 34.35 -2.25
C PRO A 218 3.17 33.14 -1.43
N PRO A 219 4.07 32.30 -1.96
CA PRO A 219 4.60 31.17 -1.21
C PRO A 219 5.21 31.68 0.10
N ALA A 220 4.55 31.38 1.21
CA ALA A 220 5.03 31.74 2.53
C ALA A 220 6.37 31.05 2.77
N THR A 221 7.23 31.64 3.60
CA THR A 221 8.42 30.96 4.10
C THR A 221 7.97 29.67 4.79
N SER A 222 8.23 28.53 4.15
CA SER A 222 7.74 27.23 4.63
C SER A 222 8.31 26.96 6.01
N ARG A 223 7.43 26.70 6.99
CA ARG A 223 7.87 26.03 8.22
C ARG A 223 8.59 24.73 7.83
N PRO A 224 9.69 24.37 8.52
CA PRO A 224 10.31 23.08 8.27
C PRO A 224 9.24 21.98 8.42
N PRO A 225 9.18 21.01 7.49
CA PRO A 225 8.21 19.94 7.58
C PRO A 225 8.36 19.22 8.92
N PRO A 226 7.24 18.77 9.54
CA PRO A 226 7.33 18.00 10.76
C PRO A 226 8.12 16.71 10.51
N PRO A 227 8.93 16.25 11.48
CA PRO A 227 9.62 14.97 11.36
C PRO A 227 8.60 13.84 11.22
N PHE A 228 8.86 12.89 10.31
CA PHE A 228 7.98 11.76 10.06
C PHE A 228 8.74 10.44 10.18
N GLU A 229 8.35 9.65 11.19
CA GLU A 229 8.92 8.32 11.42
C GLU A 229 8.10 7.23 10.72
N ARG A 230 8.75 6.44 9.87
CA ARG A 230 8.13 5.30 9.17
C ARG A 230 8.04 4.10 10.11
N THR A 231 6.90 3.95 10.78
CA THR A 231 6.61 2.78 11.64
C THR A 231 6.18 1.56 10.83
N ASP A 232 6.27 0.36 11.40
CA ASP A 232 5.83 -0.88 10.73
C ASP A 232 4.38 -0.83 10.26
N ALA A 233 3.47 -0.27 11.07
CA ALA A 233 2.07 -0.06 10.69
C ALA A 233 1.91 0.88 9.47
N TRP A 234 2.81 1.85 9.32
CA TRP A 234 2.83 2.75 8.17
C TRP A 234 3.31 2.02 6.92
N VAL A 235 4.42 1.28 7.02
CA VAL A 235 4.98 0.49 5.92
C VAL A 235 3.98 -0.57 5.43
N ALA A 236 3.25 -1.20 6.35
CA ALA A 236 2.20 -2.15 6.01
C ALA A 236 1.01 -1.49 5.29
N MET A 237 0.60 -0.28 5.71
CA MET A 237 -0.46 0.48 5.05
C MET A 237 -0.02 0.93 3.65
N GLU A 238 1.17 1.51 3.53
CA GLU A 238 1.79 1.89 2.25
C GLU A 238 1.80 0.69 1.28
N SER A 239 2.28 -0.47 1.73
CA SER A 239 2.27 -1.70 0.94
C SER A 239 0.87 -2.13 0.50
N ARG A 240 -0.16 -2.03 1.36
CA ARG A 240 -1.54 -2.42 1.03
C ARG A 240 -2.17 -1.42 0.04
N THR A 241 -1.87 -0.14 0.19
CA THR A 241 -2.38 0.94 -0.64
C THR A 241 -1.71 0.95 -2.01
N GLU A 242 -0.39 0.75 -2.07
CA GLU A 242 0.36 0.58 -3.33
C GLU A 242 -0.03 -0.70 -4.07
N ARG A 243 -0.30 -1.81 -3.37
CA ARG A 243 -0.81 -3.07 -3.98
C ARG A 243 -2.20 -2.95 -4.59
N ARG A 244 -2.96 -1.88 -4.30
CA ARG A 244 -4.21 -1.54 -5.01
C ARG A 244 -3.97 -0.80 -6.33
N THR A 245 -2.74 -0.33 -6.59
CA THR A 245 -2.29 -0.10 -7.97
C THR A 245 -2.04 -1.49 -8.55
N PRO A 246 -2.79 -1.91 -9.59
CA PRO A 246 -2.84 -3.31 -9.94
C PRO A 246 -1.45 -3.82 -10.34
N GLY A 247 -0.88 -4.71 -9.52
CA GLY A 247 0.05 -5.69 -10.04
C GLY A 247 -0.69 -6.51 -11.11
N ALA A 248 -0.06 -6.70 -12.27
CA ALA A 248 -0.56 -7.43 -13.45
C ALA A 248 -2.09 -7.65 -13.43
N PRO A 249 -2.91 -6.63 -13.75
CA PRO A 249 -4.38 -6.75 -13.74
C PRO A 249 -4.88 -7.94 -14.59
N GLU A 250 -4.06 -8.39 -15.53
CA GLU A 250 -4.18 -9.57 -16.38
C GLU A 250 -4.38 -10.90 -15.62
N LEU A 251 -3.92 -11.01 -14.36
CA LEU A 251 -3.98 -12.26 -13.57
C LEU A 251 -5.07 -12.25 -12.48
N ALA A 252 -5.74 -11.12 -12.22
CA ALA A 252 -6.68 -10.99 -11.10
C ALA A 252 -7.86 -11.97 -11.19
N GLY A 253 -8.30 -12.34 -12.40
CA GLY A 253 -9.39 -13.29 -12.63
C GLY A 253 -8.98 -14.75 -12.81
N ALA A 254 -7.68 -15.05 -13.01
CA ALA A 254 -7.17 -16.39 -13.29
C ALA A 254 -6.15 -16.89 -12.24
N ARG A 255 -6.04 -16.17 -11.12
CA ARG A 255 -5.02 -16.43 -10.09
C ARG A 255 -5.21 -17.79 -9.42
N GLU A 256 -6.45 -18.18 -9.13
CA GLU A 256 -6.73 -19.45 -8.45
C GLU A 256 -6.40 -20.63 -9.37
N ASP A 257 -6.90 -20.61 -10.62
CA ASP A 257 -6.59 -21.62 -11.63
C ASP A 257 -5.08 -21.76 -11.90
N LEU A 258 -4.36 -20.64 -11.99
CA LEU A 258 -2.89 -20.65 -12.15
C LEU A 258 -2.20 -21.31 -10.96
N LEU A 259 -2.63 -21.00 -9.73
CA LEU A 259 -2.05 -21.58 -8.52
C LEU A 259 -2.35 -23.08 -8.44
N ASP A 260 -3.51 -23.52 -8.90
CA ASP A 260 -3.88 -24.93 -8.92
C ASP A 260 -3.04 -25.71 -9.93
N GLU A 261 -2.89 -25.23 -11.17
CA GLU A 261 -1.98 -25.84 -12.15
C GLU A 261 -0.52 -25.90 -11.65
N LEU A 262 -0.06 -24.83 -11.01
CA LEU A 262 1.28 -24.77 -10.44
C LEU A 262 1.47 -25.80 -9.31
N ARG A 263 0.47 -25.99 -8.45
CA ARG A 263 0.48 -27.02 -7.40
C ARG A 263 0.48 -28.42 -7.99
N LEU A 264 -0.37 -28.67 -8.99
CA LEU A 264 -0.48 -29.97 -9.66
C LEU A 264 0.81 -30.35 -10.40
N SER A 265 1.56 -29.37 -10.92
CA SER A 265 2.87 -29.62 -11.55
C SER A 265 3.98 -30.02 -10.56
N GLY A 266 3.76 -29.86 -9.25
CA GLY A 266 4.78 -30.04 -8.21
C GLY A 266 5.81 -28.90 -8.11
N GLY A 267 5.70 -27.88 -8.97
CA GLY A 267 6.64 -26.74 -9.03
C GLY A 267 6.34 -25.61 -8.04
N PHE A 268 5.26 -25.71 -7.26
CA PHE A 268 4.78 -24.62 -6.40
C PHE A 268 5.83 -24.07 -5.44
N GLU A 269 6.53 -24.93 -4.71
CA GLU A 269 7.46 -24.44 -3.68
C GLU A 269 8.65 -23.68 -4.28
N GLN A 270 9.21 -24.20 -5.38
CA GLN A 270 10.29 -23.51 -6.08
C GLN A 270 9.83 -22.16 -6.64
N ALA A 271 8.65 -22.12 -7.26
CA ALA A 271 8.08 -20.89 -7.80
C ALA A 271 7.76 -19.88 -6.68
N TRP A 272 7.25 -20.35 -5.54
CA TRP A 272 6.95 -19.51 -4.37
C TRP A 272 8.21 -18.90 -3.77
N GLN A 273 9.27 -19.69 -3.57
CA GLN A 273 10.55 -19.18 -3.09
C GLN A 273 11.16 -18.15 -4.05
N GLY A 274 11.07 -18.39 -5.36
CA GLY A 274 11.48 -17.43 -6.39
C GLY A 274 10.67 -16.13 -6.34
N ALA A 275 9.35 -16.23 -6.20
CA ALA A 275 8.46 -15.07 -6.09
C ALA A 275 8.71 -14.26 -4.81
N LEU A 276 8.93 -14.93 -3.67
CA LEU A 276 9.27 -14.29 -2.40
C LEU A 276 10.61 -13.56 -2.51
N GLY A 277 11.63 -14.21 -3.08
CA GLY A 277 12.94 -13.59 -3.32
C GLY A 277 12.84 -12.35 -4.21
N ARG A 278 12.03 -12.41 -5.28
CA ARG A 278 11.73 -11.25 -6.14
C ARG A 278 11.06 -10.12 -5.34
N ALA A 279 10.03 -10.43 -4.56
CA ALA A 279 9.29 -9.43 -3.79
C ALA A 279 10.18 -8.72 -2.75
N LEU A 280 11.03 -9.48 -2.05
CA LEU A 280 11.97 -8.94 -1.07
C LEU A 280 13.06 -8.08 -1.73
N ALA A 281 13.58 -8.50 -2.88
CA ALA A 281 14.54 -7.71 -3.64
C ALA A 281 13.97 -6.35 -4.06
N LEU A 282 12.75 -6.33 -4.61
CA LEU A 282 12.08 -5.10 -5.02
C LEU A 282 11.82 -4.17 -3.81
N GLU A 283 11.36 -4.72 -2.69
CA GLU A 283 11.16 -3.97 -1.44
C GLU A 283 12.47 -3.36 -0.93
N LEU A 284 13.56 -4.11 -0.90
CA LEU A 284 14.87 -3.61 -0.48
C LEU A 284 15.31 -2.45 -1.38
N THR A 285 15.21 -2.61 -2.70
CA THR A 285 15.61 -1.55 -3.64
C THR A 285 14.74 -0.30 -3.54
N ARG A 286 13.44 -0.45 -3.26
CA ARG A 286 12.53 0.66 -2.99
C ARG A 286 12.96 1.42 -1.73
N ARG A 287 13.28 0.71 -0.64
CA ARG A 287 13.76 1.32 0.62
C ARG A 287 15.08 2.07 0.43
N MET A 288 15.96 1.58 -0.43
CA MET A 288 17.22 2.24 -0.76
C MET A 288 17.06 3.43 -1.72
N GLY A 289 15.87 3.68 -2.26
CA GLY A 289 15.65 4.71 -3.27
C GLY A 289 16.44 4.46 -4.56
N ARG A 290 16.68 3.19 -4.90
CA ARG A 290 17.55 2.84 -6.03
C ARG A 290 16.84 3.08 -7.35
N VAL A 291 17.49 3.81 -8.24
CA VAL A 291 17.04 4.05 -9.62
C VAL A 291 17.87 3.19 -10.56
N VAL A 292 17.24 2.57 -11.56
CA VAL A 292 17.91 1.80 -12.61
C VAL A 292 18.29 2.75 -13.76
N PRO A 293 19.59 2.95 -14.06
CA PRO A 293 20.00 3.71 -15.23
C PRO A 293 19.53 3.03 -16.54
N PRO A 294 19.18 3.79 -17.59
CA PRO A 294 18.73 3.22 -18.87
C PRO A 294 19.70 2.20 -19.47
N GLU A 295 21.01 2.41 -19.30
CA GLU A 295 22.07 1.52 -19.79
C GLU A 295 22.02 0.15 -19.11
N VAL A 296 21.76 0.13 -17.80
CA VAL A 296 21.64 -1.13 -17.02
C VAL A 296 20.37 -1.87 -17.42
N SER A 297 19.29 -1.16 -17.71
CA SER A 297 18.05 -1.76 -18.20
C SER A 297 18.25 -2.41 -19.57
N ARG A 298 18.92 -1.71 -20.52
CA ARG A 298 19.28 -2.28 -21.84
C ARG A 298 20.17 -3.52 -21.70
N GLN A 299 21.21 -3.46 -20.86
CA GLN A 299 22.07 -4.61 -20.61
C GLN A 299 21.29 -5.80 -20.03
N THR A 300 20.36 -5.53 -19.11
CA THR A 300 19.51 -6.57 -18.52
C THR A 300 18.65 -7.27 -19.58
N ILE A 301 18.11 -6.53 -20.54
CA ILE A 301 17.35 -7.11 -21.66
C ILE A 301 18.27 -7.99 -22.53
N GLU A 302 19.46 -7.52 -22.86
CA GLU A 302 20.43 -8.30 -23.67
C GLU A 302 20.87 -9.59 -22.97
N ASP A 303 21.18 -9.51 -21.68
CA ASP A 303 21.55 -10.67 -20.87
C ASP A 303 20.39 -11.65 -20.77
N PHE A 304 19.17 -11.15 -20.51
CA PHE A 304 17.96 -11.96 -20.45
C PHE A 304 17.69 -12.71 -21.76
N ARG A 305 17.88 -12.04 -22.91
CA ARG A 305 17.74 -12.63 -24.24
C ARG A 305 18.80 -13.70 -24.47
N ARG A 306 20.07 -13.41 -24.18
CA ARG A 306 21.20 -14.35 -24.32
C ARG A 306 20.99 -15.60 -23.47
N GLU A 307 20.57 -15.43 -22.22
CA GLU A 307 20.25 -16.51 -21.28
C GLU A 307 19.07 -17.38 -21.70
N ARG A 308 18.27 -16.97 -22.70
CA ARG A 308 17.10 -17.71 -23.19
C ARG A 308 17.21 -18.11 -24.66
N GLY A 309 18.29 -17.73 -25.34
CA GLY A 309 18.47 -17.98 -26.76
C GLY A 309 17.55 -17.15 -27.66
N LEU A 310 17.11 -15.97 -27.18
CA LEU A 310 16.21 -15.06 -27.91
C LEU A 310 17.01 -14.06 -28.75
N PHE A 311 17.76 -14.57 -29.73
CA PHE A 311 18.75 -13.80 -30.49
C PHE A 311 18.13 -12.83 -31.49
N GLU A 312 16.96 -13.15 -32.05
CA GLU A 312 16.24 -12.27 -32.97
C GLU A 312 15.22 -11.40 -32.22
N GLY A 313 14.87 -10.23 -32.79
CA GLY A 313 13.84 -9.37 -32.20
C GLY A 313 12.45 -10.03 -32.19
N ALA A 314 12.15 -10.83 -33.23
CA ALA A 314 10.92 -11.59 -33.34
C ALA A 314 10.80 -12.70 -32.27
N ASP A 315 11.92 -13.28 -31.82
CA ASP A 315 11.92 -14.28 -30.75
C ASP A 315 11.51 -13.67 -29.41
N LEU A 316 12.04 -12.48 -29.11
CA LEU A 316 11.68 -11.76 -27.90
C LEU A 316 10.19 -11.38 -27.90
N GLN A 317 9.67 -10.89 -29.03
CA GLN A 317 8.26 -10.53 -29.10
C GLN A 317 7.34 -11.75 -28.92
N ARG A 318 7.62 -12.85 -29.62
CA ARG A 318 6.88 -14.11 -29.43
C ARG A 318 6.92 -14.60 -27.98
N TRP A 319 8.07 -14.44 -27.32
CA TRP A 319 8.20 -14.77 -25.91
C TRP A 319 7.31 -13.85 -25.04
N LEU A 320 7.39 -12.52 -25.20
CA LEU A 320 6.57 -11.57 -24.45
C LEU A 320 5.07 -11.87 -24.60
N ASP A 321 4.62 -12.13 -25.83
CA ASP A 321 3.23 -12.47 -26.13
C ASP A 321 2.81 -13.77 -25.41
N SER A 322 3.67 -14.80 -25.44
CA SER A 322 3.41 -16.09 -24.76
C SER A 322 3.33 -15.95 -23.23
N GLN A 323 4.01 -14.95 -22.67
CA GLN A 323 4.00 -14.65 -21.23
C GLN A 323 2.90 -13.66 -20.82
N ARG A 324 2.09 -13.19 -21.79
CA ARG A 324 1.04 -12.17 -21.58
C ARG A 324 1.58 -10.86 -20.98
N LEU A 325 2.80 -10.45 -21.35
CA LEU A 325 3.42 -9.24 -20.81
C LEU A 325 3.09 -8.01 -21.67
N GLU A 326 2.08 -7.22 -21.26
CA GLU A 326 1.71 -5.99 -21.98
C GLU A 326 2.71 -4.83 -21.71
N ARG A 327 3.31 -4.78 -20.53
CA ARG A 327 4.25 -3.73 -20.10
C ARG A 327 5.67 -4.28 -19.87
N SER A 328 6.39 -4.54 -20.96
CA SER A 328 7.74 -5.10 -20.92
C SER A 328 8.77 -4.21 -20.21
N GLU A 329 8.64 -2.87 -20.33
CA GLU A 329 9.56 -1.91 -19.69
C GLU A 329 9.60 -2.04 -18.17
N SER A 330 8.43 -2.11 -17.51
CA SER A 330 8.35 -2.29 -16.05
C SER A 330 8.88 -3.65 -15.62
N PHE A 331 8.64 -4.70 -16.41
CA PHE A 331 9.15 -6.03 -16.11
C PHE A 331 10.68 -6.06 -16.11
N PHE A 332 11.31 -5.47 -17.14
CA PHE A 332 12.77 -5.43 -17.24
C PHE A 332 13.42 -4.45 -16.27
N HIS A 333 12.72 -3.38 -15.88
CA HIS A 333 13.14 -2.53 -14.77
C HIS A 333 13.24 -3.33 -13.46
N ASP A 334 12.17 -4.05 -13.10
CA ASP A 334 12.15 -4.89 -11.90
C ASP A 334 13.19 -6.02 -11.99
N GLU A 335 13.36 -6.62 -13.16
CA GLU A 335 14.37 -7.66 -13.38
C GLU A 335 15.80 -7.14 -13.16
N ALA A 336 16.11 -5.91 -13.57
CA ALA A 336 17.40 -5.28 -13.32
C ALA A 336 17.67 -5.09 -11.82
N LEU A 337 16.65 -4.66 -11.06
CA LEU A 337 16.72 -4.53 -9.60
C LEU A 337 16.95 -5.87 -8.91
N VAL A 338 16.21 -6.91 -9.33
CA VAL A 338 16.34 -8.26 -8.77
C VAL A 338 17.73 -8.84 -9.04
N ARG A 339 18.24 -8.72 -10.26
CA ARG A 339 19.59 -9.16 -10.61
C ARG A 339 20.64 -8.45 -9.77
N TRP A 340 20.49 -7.14 -9.60
CA TRP A 340 21.41 -6.37 -8.78
C TRP A 340 21.44 -6.86 -7.32
N VAL A 341 20.28 -7.12 -6.69
CA VAL A 341 20.22 -7.69 -5.34
C VAL A 341 20.89 -9.06 -5.28
N ARG A 342 20.63 -9.93 -6.26
CA ARG A 342 21.27 -11.26 -6.33
C ARG A 342 22.79 -11.17 -6.39
N THR A 343 23.34 -10.23 -7.16
CA THR A 343 24.78 -9.98 -7.21
C THR A 343 25.31 -9.42 -5.89
N MET A 344 24.60 -8.45 -5.29
CA MET A 344 25.02 -7.81 -4.04
C MET A 344 25.07 -8.80 -2.86
N PHE A 345 24.11 -9.73 -2.79
CA PHE A 345 23.95 -10.67 -1.68
C PHE A 345 24.43 -12.09 -2.01
N ALA A 346 25.23 -12.28 -3.06
CA ALA A 346 25.71 -13.61 -3.45
C ALA A 346 26.46 -14.31 -2.30
N SER A 347 27.42 -13.61 -1.68
CA SER A 347 28.18 -14.16 -0.54
C SER A 347 27.33 -14.40 0.70
N ASP A 348 26.30 -13.58 0.94
CA ASP A 348 25.32 -13.81 2.00
C ASP A 348 24.52 -15.08 1.75
N ALA A 349 24.04 -15.28 0.53
CA ALA A 349 23.31 -16.47 0.12
C ALA A 349 24.17 -17.73 0.28
N GLU A 350 25.46 -17.68 -0.08
CA GLU A 350 26.41 -18.77 0.15
C GLU A 350 26.58 -19.11 1.63
N ARG A 351 26.65 -18.10 2.51
CA ARG A 351 26.69 -18.33 3.97
C ARG A 351 25.42 -19.02 4.47
N CYS A 352 24.26 -18.60 4.00
CA CYS A 352 22.97 -19.17 4.39
C CYS A 352 22.70 -20.54 3.77
N LEU A 353 23.37 -20.91 2.68
CA LEU A 353 23.14 -22.17 1.97
C LEU A 353 23.33 -23.38 2.88
N ALA A 354 24.34 -23.37 3.75
CA ALA A 354 24.58 -24.48 4.67
C ALA A 354 23.42 -24.68 5.65
N ASP A 355 22.89 -23.59 6.23
CA ASP A 355 21.74 -23.67 7.14
C ASP A 355 20.47 -24.09 6.42
N HIS A 356 20.25 -23.60 5.19
CA HIS A 356 19.13 -24.06 4.38
C HIS A 356 19.20 -25.56 4.08
N LEU A 357 20.38 -26.08 3.72
CA LEU A 357 20.59 -27.51 3.51
C LEU A 357 20.45 -28.33 4.80
N ARG A 358 20.69 -27.75 5.98
CA ARG A 358 20.37 -28.40 7.27
C ARG A 358 18.86 -28.50 7.47
N THR A 359 18.13 -27.43 7.19
CA THR A 359 16.66 -27.40 7.33
C THR A 359 15.98 -28.43 6.43
N THR A 360 16.50 -28.66 5.22
CA THR A 360 15.97 -29.67 4.30
C THR A 360 16.51 -31.08 4.57
N GLY A 361 17.46 -31.24 5.50
CA GLY A 361 18.13 -32.51 5.79
C GLY A 361 19.14 -32.96 4.71
N ALA A 362 19.36 -32.16 3.66
CA ALA A 362 20.23 -32.52 2.54
C ALA A 362 21.74 -32.41 2.86
N LEU A 363 22.12 -31.55 3.81
CA LEU A 363 23.54 -31.22 4.05
C LEU A 363 24.38 -32.46 4.40
N GLY A 364 23.90 -33.31 5.31
CA GLY A 364 24.66 -34.47 5.78
C GLY A 364 24.97 -35.47 4.67
N ALA A 365 23.98 -35.77 3.83
CA ALA A 365 24.14 -36.68 2.70
C ALA A 365 25.14 -36.12 1.66
N LEU A 366 25.06 -34.82 1.36
CA LEU A 366 25.96 -34.16 0.42
C LEU A 366 27.41 -34.14 0.92
N LEU A 367 27.64 -33.83 2.20
CA LEU A 367 28.98 -33.82 2.80
C LEU A 367 29.58 -35.22 2.85
N ALA A 368 28.83 -36.21 3.35
CA ALA A 368 29.30 -37.60 3.40
C ALA A 368 29.66 -38.13 2.01
N ARG A 369 28.84 -37.80 0.99
CA ARG A 369 29.12 -38.16 -0.39
C ARG A 369 30.36 -37.44 -0.94
N ALA A 370 30.56 -36.17 -0.61
CA ALA A 370 31.73 -35.41 -1.05
C ALA A 370 33.03 -35.91 -0.39
N GLU A 371 32.98 -36.30 0.88
CA GLU A 371 34.10 -36.93 1.61
C GLU A 371 34.45 -38.30 1.04
N ASP A 372 33.46 -39.16 0.83
CA ASP A 372 33.66 -40.47 0.23
C ASP A 372 34.24 -40.34 -1.18
N LYS A 373 33.70 -39.43 -2.00
CA LYS A 373 34.25 -39.13 -3.32
C LYS A 373 35.72 -38.72 -3.26
N ARG A 374 36.08 -37.84 -2.31
CA ARG A 374 37.46 -37.40 -2.13
C ARG A 374 38.38 -38.56 -1.77
N ARG A 375 37.95 -39.42 -0.85
CA ARG A 375 38.70 -40.63 -0.45
C ARG A 375 38.98 -41.55 -1.64
N VAL A 376 37.97 -41.87 -2.44
CA VAL A 376 38.10 -42.71 -3.65
C VAL A 376 39.11 -42.13 -4.63
N LEU A 377 39.01 -40.83 -4.92
CA LEU A 377 39.91 -40.15 -5.84
C LEU A 377 41.36 -40.16 -5.33
N THR A 378 41.59 -39.92 -4.04
CA THR A 378 42.93 -39.99 -3.43
C THR A 378 43.50 -41.41 -3.47
N THR A 379 42.71 -42.46 -3.18
CA THR A 379 43.17 -43.86 -3.26
C THR A 379 43.62 -44.25 -4.67
N ARG A 380 43.05 -43.64 -5.71
CA ARG A 380 43.43 -43.86 -7.11
C ARG A 380 44.51 -42.90 -7.62
N CYS A 381 45.02 -42.00 -6.78
CA CYS A 381 45.91 -40.91 -7.19
C CYS A 381 45.32 -40.04 -8.32
N LEU A 382 43.99 -39.89 -8.36
CA LEU A 382 43.22 -39.15 -9.36
C LEU A 382 42.45 -37.99 -8.72
N GLU A 383 43.14 -37.16 -7.93
CA GLU A 383 42.50 -36.02 -7.24
C GLU A 383 42.06 -34.94 -8.25
N GLU A 384 42.81 -34.76 -9.32
CA GLU A 384 42.49 -33.89 -10.45
C GLU A 384 42.54 -34.70 -11.76
N PRO A 385 41.50 -35.50 -12.04
CA PRO A 385 41.50 -36.35 -13.22
C PRO A 385 41.43 -35.51 -14.49
N GLU A 386 42.31 -35.81 -15.44
CA GLU A 386 42.28 -35.27 -16.81
C GLU A 386 41.72 -36.30 -17.78
N LEU A 387 41.08 -35.86 -18.87
CA LEU A 387 40.48 -36.72 -19.89
C LEU A 387 41.43 -37.83 -20.38
N SER A 388 42.68 -37.48 -20.67
CA SER A 388 43.75 -38.41 -21.09
C SER A 388 44.07 -39.46 -20.03
N GLY A 389 44.11 -39.06 -18.75
CA GLY A 389 44.43 -39.92 -17.62
C GLY A 389 43.35 -40.95 -17.29
N VAL A 390 42.10 -40.70 -17.69
CA VAL A 390 40.97 -41.65 -17.52
C VAL A 390 40.58 -42.34 -18.83
N GLY A 391 41.29 -42.09 -19.93
CA GLY A 391 41.03 -42.70 -21.24
C GLY A 391 39.73 -42.28 -21.90
N LEU A 392 39.23 -41.08 -21.62
CA LEU A 392 37.97 -40.54 -22.16
C LEU A 392 38.20 -39.39 -23.14
N THR A 393 37.34 -39.29 -24.15
CA THR A 393 37.18 -38.06 -24.94
C THR A 393 36.15 -37.14 -24.28
N GLU A 394 36.21 -35.84 -24.58
CA GLU A 394 35.25 -34.87 -24.04
C GLU A 394 33.81 -35.19 -24.45
N GLU A 395 33.59 -35.64 -25.68
CA GLU A 395 32.27 -36.08 -26.17
C GLU A 395 31.76 -37.30 -25.39
N ALA A 396 32.63 -38.28 -25.11
CA ALA A 396 32.25 -39.46 -24.34
C ALA A 396 31.91 -39.10 -22.88
N LEU A 397 32.64 -38.16 -22.27
CA LEU A 397 32.32 -37.66 -20.93
C LEU A 397 30.94 -37.01 -20.88
N TRP A 398 30.60 -36.15 -21.85
CA TRP A 398 29.32 -35.46 -21.86
C TRP A 398 28.15 -36.38 -22.14
N ARG A 399 28.32 -37.35 -23.06
CA ARG A 399 27.33 -38.40 -23.29
C ARG A 399 27.05 -39.18 -22.01
N TRP A 400 28.10 -39.63 -21.33
CA TRP A 400 27.96 -40.32 -20.06
C TRP A 400 27.30 -39.45 -18.98
N TYR A 401 27.78 -38.22 -18.78
CA TYR A 401 27.30 -37.36 -17.70
C TYR A 401 25.84 -36.94 -17.88
N PHE A 402 25.44 -36.52 -19.08
CA PHE A 402 24.08 -36.06 -19.32
C PHE A 402 23.12 -37.21 -19.58
N GLU A 403 23.44 -38.11 -20.52
CA GLU A 403 22.48 -39.10 -21.01
C GLU A 403 22.40 -40.31 -20.08
N GLU A 404 23.54 -40.79 -19.57
CA GLU A 404 23.57 -41.99 -18.72
C GLU A 404 23.38 -41.64 -17.23
N HIS A 405 24.14 -40.66 -16.71
CA HIS A 405 24.13 -40.33 -15.29
C HIS A 405 22.95 -39.44 -14.88
N LEU A 406 22.73 -38.32 -15.58
CA LEU A 406 21.62 -37.40 -15.30
C LEU A 406 20.31 -37.77 -16.00
N ARG A 407 20.34 -38.70 -16.96
CA ARG A 407 19.17 -39.11 -17.78
C ARG A 407 18.49 -37.93 -18.49
N SER A 408 19.32 -37.11 -19.13
CA SER A 408 18.93 -35.87 -19.80
C SER A 408 19.68 -35.71 -21.13
N ALA A 409 19.11 -34.93 -22.07
CA ALA A 409 19.80 -34.61 -23.31
C ALA A 409 20.99 -33.66 -23.05
N ILE A 410 22.06 -33.81 -23.83
CA ILE A 410 23.20 -32.88 -23.79
C ILE A 410 22.71 -31.47 -24.18
N PRO A 411 22.94 -30.45 -23.33
CA PRO A 411 22.55 -29.09 -23.66
C PRO A 411 23.25 -28.59 -24.93
N PRO A 412 22.55 -27.90 -25.84
CA PRO A 412 23.16 -27.35 -27.06
C PRO A 412 24.19 -26.25 -26.76
N ASP A 413 24.07 -25.60 -25.60
CA ASP A 413 25.02 -24.60 -25.09
C ASP A 413 25.47 -25.02 -23.68
N LEU A 414 26.62 -25.70 -23.62
CA LEU A 414 27.22 -26.17 -22.37
C LEU A 414 27.69 -25.03 -21.47
N GLU A 415 28.09 -23.89 -22.05
CA GLU A 415 28.57 -22.73 -21.30
C GLU A 415 27.41 -22.04 -20.56
N ARG A 416 26.27 -21.90 -21.23
CA ARG A 416 25.01 -21.47 -20.59
C ARG A 416 24.56 -22.45 -19.51
N HIS A 417 24.62 -23.75 -19.78
CA HIS A 417 24.23 -24.76 -18.79
C HIS A 417 25.13 -24.72 -17.54
N ALA A 418 26.45 -24.61 -17.72
CA ALA A 418 27.41 -24.51 -16.62
C ALA A 418 27.07 -23.34 -15.68
N ARG A 419 26.84 -22.14 -16.24
CA ARG A 419 26.44 -20.97 -15.44
C ARG A 419 25.11 -21.17 -14.71
N ALA A 420 24.11 -21.75 -15.37
CA ALA A 420 22.81 -22.04 -14.75
C ALA A 420 22.92 -23.05 -13.59
N ALA A 421 23.87 -23.99 -13.68
CA ALA A 421 24.16 -24.99 -12.64
C ALA A 421 25.09 -24.47 -11.52
N GLY A 422 25.51 -23.20 -11.56
CA GLY A 422 26.36 -22.59 -10.54
C GLY A 422 27.86 -22.79 -10.75
N PHE A 423 28.31 -23.15 -11.96
CA PHE A 423 29.72 -23.20 -12.32
C PHE A 423 30.15 -21.95 -13.09
N ASP A 424 31.31 -21.40 -12.75
CA ASP A 424 31.84 -20.20 -13.44
C ASP A 424 32.26 -20.45 -14.89
N SER A 425 32.52 -21.72 -15.25
CA SER A 425 32.93 -22.12 -16.61
C SER A 425 32.62 -23.57 -16.92
N THR A 426 32.56 -23.90 -18.21
CA THR A 426 32.55 -25.29 -18.72
C THR A 426 33.72 -26.13 -18.23
N ALA A 427 34.89 -25.53 -17.98
CA ALA A 427 36.04 -26.24 -17.44
C ALA A 427 35.80 -26.76 -16.01
N LEU A 428 35.15 -25.97 -15.15
CA LEU A 428 34.80 -26.40 -13.79
C LEU A 428 33.72 -27.48 -13.79
N LEU A 429 32.70 -27.34 -14.65
CA LEU A 429 31.70 -28.39 -14.85
C LEU A 429 32.36 -29.69 -15.32
N ARG A 430 33.30 -29.61 -16.27
CA ARG A 430 34.05 -30.76 -16.79
C ARG A 430 34.85 -31.46 -15.70
N ARG A 431 35.56 -30.69 -14.89
CA ARG A 431 36.29 -31.21 -13.73
C ARG A 431 35.36 -31.91 -12.74
N ALA A 432 34.19 -31.34 -12.46
CA ALA A 432 33.19 -31.95 -11.58
C ALA A 432 32.63 -33.26 -12.17
N ALA A 433 32.31 -33.29 -13.46
CA ALA A 433 31.83 -34.46 -14.18
C ALA A 433 32.88 -35.58 -14.24
N LEU A 434 34.15 -35.27 -14.50
CA LEU A 434 35.25 -36.25 -14.48
C LEU A 434 35.43 -36.89 -13.11
N ARG A 435 35.38 -36.09 -12.04
CA ARG A 435 35.44 -36.59 -10.66
C ARG A 435 34.25 -37.48 -10.33
N GLU A 436 33.08 -37.19 -10.89
CA GLU A 436 31.89 -38.03 -10.77
C GLU A 436 32.03 -39.34 -11.56
N TYR A 437 32.58 -39.30 -12.78
CA TYR A 437 32.87 -40.49 -13.59
C TYR A 437 33.79 -41.48 -12.85
N VAL A 438 34.96 -41.00 -12.40
CA VAL A 438 35.91 -41.85 -11.67
C VAL A 438 35.28 -42.44 -10.41
N TYR A 439 34.51 -41.65 -9.67
CA TYR A 439 33.82 -42.13 -8.48
C TYR A 439 32.76 -43.18 -8.77
N SER A 440 31.95 -42.97 -9.81
CA SER A 440 30.88 -43.90 -10.19
C SER A 440 31.41 -45.23 -10.73
N SER A 441 32.56 -45.22 -11.41
CA SER A 441 33.24 -46.41 -11.95
C SER A 441 33.74 -47.40 -10.89
N GLU A 442 33.67 -47.04 -9.61
CA GLU A 442 34.05 -47.92 -8.49
C GLU A 442 32.84 -48.58 -7.81
N ARG A 443 31.64 -48.06 -8.04
CA ARG A 443 30.39 -48.54 -7.40
C ARG A 443 29.43 -49.24 -8.36
N GLY A 444 29.68 -49.19 -9.67
CA GLY A 444 29.07 -50.05 -10.68
C GLY A 444 29.94 -51.25 -10.93
#